data_AF-A0AAD9PEK0-F1
#
_entry.id   AF-A0AAD9PEK0-F1
#
_cell.length_a   1.000
_cell.length_b   1.000
_cell.length_c   1.000
_cell.angle_alpha   90.00
_cell.angle_beta   90.00
_cell.angle_gamma   90.00
#
_symmetry.space_group_name_H-M   'P 1'
#
loop_
_entity.id
_entity.type
_entity.pdbx_description
1 polymer ?
#
loop_
_entity_poly.entity_id
_entity_poly.type
_entity_poly.pdbx_seq_one_letter_code
_entity_poly.pdbx_strand_id
1 'polypeptide(L)'
;MIQLDPSFEAGKEKLLKGRLAKAVRDESLRRELGRLNMESPDLGYFDLRDHAMQWLHNRHDATQYEVKAVDNTDLLTLVRQQADQLQQLQQQLKQYMATTQQSKDSFRRKPDRPRICWLCQSPDHQKANCPHLQWQARRGWRPQAKQRTHPSN
;
A
#
# COMPACT_ATOMS: atom_id res chain seq x y z
N MET A 1 -17.91 56.62 -16.28
CA MET A 1 -17.58 56.02 -14.97
C MET A 1 -18.89 55.73 -14.28
N ILE A 2 -19.20 54.45 -14.02
CA ILE A 2 -20.41 54.07 -13.27
C ILE A 2 -20.03 54.19 -11.79
N GLN A 3 -20.42 55.27 -11.13
CA GLN A 3 -20.37 55.36 -9.67
C GLN A 3 -21.52 54.53 -9.14
N LEU A 4 -21.20 53.42 -8.47
CA LEU A 4 -22.18 52.67 -7.71
C LEU A 4 -22.59 53.51 -6.49
N ASP A 5 -23.87 53.48 -6.15
CA ASP A 5 -24.40 54.12 -4.95
C ASP A 5 -23.66 53.59 -3.71
N PRO A 6 -23.05 54.44 -2.86
CA PRO A 6 -22.37 54.04 -1.63
C PRO A 6 -23.25 53.18 -0.70
N SER A 7 -24.57 53.35 -0.79
CA SER A 7 -25.55 52.55 -0.04
C SER A 7 -25.55 51.08 -0.45
N PHE A 8 -25.24 50.77 -1.72
CA PHE A 8 -25.15 49.41 -2.23
C PHE A 8 -23.92 48.67 -1.67
N GLU A 9 -22.80 49.37 -1.50
CA GLU A 9 -21.58 48.79 -0.92
C GLU A 9 -21.78 48.43 0.56
N ALA A 10 -22.43 49.31 1.33
CA ALA A 10 -22.75 49.05 2.74
C ALA A 10 -23.69 47.85 2.92
N GLY A 11 -24.66 47.67 2.02
CA GLY A 11 -25.56 46.50 2.03
C GLY A 11 -24.85 45.19 1.66
N LYS A 12 -23.96 45.23 0.67
CA LYS A 12 -23.14 44.08 0.23
C LYS A 12 -22.20 43.62 1.34
N GLU A 13 -21.49 44.55 1.98
CA GLU A 13 -20.58 44.25 3.09
C GLU A 13 -21.31 43.55 4.25
N LYS A 14 -22.44 44.10 4.70
CA LYS A 14 -23.26 43.49 5.75
C LYS A 14 -23.72 42.08 5.40
N LEU A 15 -24.13 41.85 4.14
CA LEU A 15 -24.54 40.54 3.67
C LEU A 15 -23.39 39.53 3.69
N LEU A 16 -22.21 39.92 3.20
CA LEU A 16 -21.04 39.04 3.12
C LEU A 16 -20.54 38.66 4.51
N LYS A 17 -20.43 39.62 5.43
CA LYS A 17 -20.07 39.38 6.84
C LYS A 17 -21.05 38.45 7.55
N GLY A 18 -22.35 38.68 7.36
CA GLY A 18 -23.39 37.83 7.93
C GLY A 18 -23.39 36.40 7.38
N ARG A 19 -23.13 36.24 6.07
CA ARG A 19 -22.97 34.91 5.45
C ARG A 19 -21.73 34.20 5.96
N LEU A 20 -20.60 34.91 6.10
CA LEU A 20 -19.37 34.34 6.65
C LEU A 20 -19.60 33.80 8.06
N ALA A 21 -20.12 34.62 8.97
CA ALA A 21 -20.38 34.20 10.35
C ALA A 21 -21.28 32.95 10.41
N LYS A 22 -22.34 32.89 9.59
CA LYS A 22 -23.25 31.72 9.53
C LYS A 22 -22.62 30.47 8.89
N ALA A 23 -21.67 30.64 7.97
CA ALA A 23 -21.03 29.53 7.28
C ALA A 23 -19.96 28.82 8.14
N VAL A 24 -19.48 29.46 9.21
CA VAL A 24 -18.53 28.86 10.15
C VAL A 24 -19.21 27.78 10.98
N ARG A 25 -18.61 26.57 10.98
CA ARG A 25 -19.08 25.42 11.76
C ARG A 25 -18.74 25.51 13.25
N ASP A 26 -17.61 26.15 13.57
CA ASP A 26 -17.15 26.34 14.94
C ASP A 26 -18.00 27.38 15.68
N GLU A 27 -18.63 26.97 16.77
CA GLU A 27 -19.53 27.83 17.55
C GLU A 27 -18.81 29.03 18.16
N SER A 28 -17.58 28.83 18.65
CA SER A 28 -16.81 29.88 19.30
C SER A 28 -16.38 30.95 18.30
N LEU A 29 -15.83 30.53 17.16
CA LEU A 29 -15.47 31.45 16.08
C LEU A 29 -16.72 32.14 15.52
N ARG A 30 -17.84 31.44 15.37
CA ARG A 30 -19.10 32.06 14.92
C ARG A 30 -19.57 33.17 15.86
N ARG A 31 -19.52 32.95 17.18
CA ARG A 31 -19.86 33.98 18.18
C ARG A 31 -18.90 35.15 18.12
N GLU A 32 -17.61 34.89 17.96
CA GLU A 32 -16.59 35.93 17.83
C GLU A 32 -16.80 36.80 16.59
N LEU A 33 -17.06 36.20 15.43
CA LEU A 33 -17.36 36.94 14.21
C LEU A 33 -18.67 37.73 14.34
N GLY A 34 -19.66 37.19 15.07
CA GLY A 34 -20.89 37.90 15.41
C GLY A 34 -20.62 39.13 16.29
N ARG A 35 -19.76 38.98 17.29
CA ARG A 35 -19.31 40.05 18.19
C ARG A 35 -18.57 41.15 17.42
N LEU A 36 -17.60 40.77 16.58
CA LEU A 36 -16.84 41.70 15.73
C LEU A 36 -17.75 42.50 14.78
N ASN A 37 -18.80 41.87 14.24
CA ASN A 37 -19.78 42.57 13.40
C ASN A 37 -20.60 43.63 14.16
N MET A 38 -20.79 43.48 15.47
CA MET A 38 -21.52 44.44 16.32
C MET A 38 -20.60 45.52 16.86
N GLU A 39 -19.39 45.16 17.30
CA GLU A 39 -18.42 46.08 17.90
C GLU A 39 -17.65 46.89 16.87
N SER A 40 -17.45 46.34 15.67
CA SER A 40 -16.67 46.98 14.59
C SER A 40 -17.42 46.90 13.26
N PRO A 41 -18.53 47.67 13.10
CA PRO A 41 -19.32 47.62 11.87
C PRO A 41 -18.54 48.08 10.63
N ASP A 42 -17.52 48.93 10.82
CA ASP A 42 -16.67 49.49 9.78
C ASP A 42 -15.57 48.53 9.29
N LEU A 43 -15.30 47.44 10.03
CA LEU A 43 -14.29 46.44 9.67
C LEU A 43 -14.65 45.78 8.34
N GLY A 44 -13.78 45.72 7.34
CA GLY A 44 -14.15 45.13 6.03
C GLY A 44 -14.46 43.63 6.10
N TYR A 45 -15.18 43.10 5.11
CA TYR A 45 -15.38 41.66 4.95
C TYR A 45 -14.05 40.89 4.90
N PHE A 46 -13.05 41.43 4.20
CA PHE A 46 -11.74 40.80 4.08
C PHE A 46 -10.99 40.79 5.41
N ASP A 47 -11.04 41.88 6.17
CA ASP A 47 -10.44 41.93 7.51
C ASP A 47 -11.12 40.93 8.46
N LEU A 48 -12.45 40.84 8.41
CA LEU A 48 -13.21 39.86 9.20
C LEU A 48 -12.83 38.41 8.83
N ARG A 49 -12.59 38.15 7.54
CA ARG A 49 -12.08 36.85 7.07
C ARG A 49 -10.67 36.59 7.59
N ASP A 50 -9.79 37.57 7.57
CA ASP A 50 -8.42 37.42 8.05
C ASP A 50 -8.38 37.16 9.56
N HIS A 51 -9.25 37.83 10.33
CA HIS A 51 -9.49 37.49 11.73
C HIS A 51 -9.94 36.04 11.92
N ALA A 52 -10.85 35.55 11.08
CA ALA A 52 -11.28 34.15 11.13
C ALA A 52 -10.12 33.17 10.82
N MET A 53 -9.27 33.51 9.84
CA MET A 53 -8.09 32.71 9.49
C MET A 53 -7.06 32.70 10.62
N GLN A 54 -6.78 33.86 11.23
CA GLN A 54 -5.90 33.98 12.40
C GLN A 54 -6.42 33.17 13.58
N TRP A 55 -7.73 33.23 13.85
CA TRP A 55 -8.36 32.44 14.92
C TRP A 55 -8.16 30.94 14.73
N LEU A 56 -8.30 30.45 13.50
CA LEU A 56 -8.03 29.04 13.18
C LEU A 56 -6.55 28.70 13.36
N HIS A 57 -5.64 29.59 12.95
CA HIS A 57 -4.20 29.41 13.15
C HIS A 57 -3.85 29.31 14.64
N ASN A 58 -4.35 30.25 15.44
CA ASN A 58 -4.11 30.29 16.89
C ASN A 58 -4.74 29.10 17.63
N ARG A 59 -5.85 28.53 17.14
CA ARG A 59 -6.38 27.25 17.67
C ARG A 59 -5.45 26.09 17.40
N HIS A 60 -4.84 26.04 16.22
CA HIS A 60 -3.83 25.03 15.90
C HIS A 60 -2.56 25.21 16.74
N ASP A 61 -2.18 26.46 17.05
CA ASP A 61 -1.05 26.77 17.93
C ASP A 61 -1.34 26.51 19.41
N ALA A 62 -2.57 26.71 19.89
CA ALA A 62 -2.97 26.30 21.24
C ALA A 62 -3.00 24.77 21.41
N THR A 63 -3.09 24.02 20.31
CA THR A 63 -2.86 22.56 20.26
C THR A 63 -1.44 22.18 19.82
N GLN A 64 -0.52 23.14 19.64
CA GLN A 64 0.89 22.81 19.68
C GLN A 64 1.19 22.40 21.11
N TYR A 65 1.20 21.08 21.30
CA TYR A 65 1.84 20.41 22.40
C TYR A 65 3.06 21.22 22.83
N GLU A 66 3.14 21.52 24.13
CA GLU A 66 4.41 21.75 24.81
C GLU A 66 5.38 20.68 24.28
N VAL A 67 6.24 21.05 23.32
CA VAL A 67 7.40 20.23 22.98
C VAL A 67 8.36 20.45 24.15
N LYS A 68 8.03 19.84 25.29
CA LYS A 68 9.07 19.43 26.22
C LYS A 68 10.04 18.65 25.37
N ALA A 69 11.30 19.09 25.34
CA ALA A 69 12.38 18.29 24.82
C ALA A 69 12.39 17.00 25.65
N VAL A 70 11.61 16.01 25.22
CA VAL A 70 11.67 14.65 25.73
C VAL A 70 13.05 14.17 25.33
N ASP A 71 13.84 13.71 26.30
CA ASP A 71 15.12 13.08 26.04
C ASP A 71 14.90 12.00 24.98
N ASN A 72 15.41 12.26 23.77
CA ASN A 72 15.23 11.40 22.59
C ASN A 72 15.98 10.06 22.73
N THR A 73 16.48 9.73 23.92
CA THR A 73 17.17 8.48 24.22
C THR A 73 16.31 7.27 23.94
N ASP A 74 15.01 7.34 24.22
CA ASP A 74 14.08 6.22 24.02
C ASP A 74 13.74 6.02 22.54
N LEU A 75 13.60 7.11 21.78
CA LEU A 75 13.43 7.04 20.33
C LEU A 75 14.70 6.56 19.63
N LEU A 76 15.88 7.01 20.08
CA LEU A 76 17.16 6.56 19.54
C LEU A 76 17.43 5.07 19.86
N THR A 77 17.05 4.59 21.04
CA THR A 77 17.17 3.16 21.38
C THR A 77 16.20 2.32 20.55
N LEU A 78 14.98 2.77 20.34
CA LEU A 78 14.00 2.07 19.50
C LEU A 78 14.44 2.00 18.03
N VAL A 79 14.99 3.09 17.49
CA VAL A 79 15.55 3.11 16.12
C VAL A 79 16.72 2.13 15.98
N ARG A 80 17.59 2.04 17.00
CA ARG A 80 18.70 1.05 17.01
C ARG A 80 18.18 -0.38 17.04
N GLN A 81 17.21 -0.67 17.91
CA GLN A 81 16.59 -2.00 17.98
C GLN A 81 15.93 -2.40 16.66
N GLN A 82 15.27 -1.46 15.98
CA GLN A 82 14.67 -1.71 14.67
C GLN A 82 15.74 -1.99 13.60
N ALA A 83 16.87 -1.28 13.63
CA ALA A 83 17.99 -1.52 12.71
C ALA A 83 18.58 -2.93 12.90
N ASP A 84 18.74 -3.37 14.15
CA ASP A 84 19.25 -4.71 14.47
C ASP A 84 18.29 -5.82 13.99
N GLN A 85 16.99 -5.64 14.20
CA GLN A 85 15.97 -6.56 13.71
C GLN A 85 15.98 -6.67 12.17
N LEU A 86 16.14 -5.55 11.47
CA LEU A 86 16.27 -5.54 10.02
C LEU A 86 17.52 -6.27 9.53
N GLN A 87 18.66 -6.12 10.23
CA GLN A 87 19.88 -6.84 9.88
C GLN A 87 19.71 -8.36 10.07
N GLN A 88 19.08 -8.80 11.15
CA GLN A 88 18.81 -10.22 11.39
C GLN A 88 17.91 -10.82 10.30
N LEU A 89 16.83 -10.12 9.94
CA LEU A 89 15.94 -10.53 8.85
C LEU A 89 16.68 -10.64 7.51
N GLN A 90 17.55 -9.67 7.19
CA GLN A 90 18.36 -9.74 5.98
C GLN A 90 19.31 -10.94 5.96
N GLN A 91 19.89 -11.32 7.10
CA GLN A 91 20.73 -12.52 7.20
C GLN A 91 19.92 -13.80 6.99
N GLN A 92 18.74 -13.90 7.58
CA GLN A 92 17.84 -15.04 7.38
C GLN A 92 17.41 -15.19 5.92
N LEU A 93 17.08 -14.08 5.24
CA LEU A 93 16.77 -14.10 3.82
C LEU A 93 17.95 -14.59 2.97
N LYS A 94 19.18 -14.15 3.27
CA LYS A 94 20.39 -14.64 2.58
C LYS A 94 20.57 -16.14 2.76
N GLN A 95 20.36 -16.67 3.97
CA GLN A 95 20.44 -18.11 4.24
C GLN A 95 19.39 -18.90 3.47
N TYR A 96 18.13 -18.44 3.48
CA TYR A 96 17.04 -19.08 2.73
C TYR A 96 17.29 -19.08 1.21
N MET A 97 17.82 -17.98 0.68
CA MET A 97 18.19 -17.91 -0.74
C MET A 97 19.32 -18.89 -1.08
N ALA A 98 20.33 -19.00 -0.21
CA ALA A 98 21.46 -19.92 -0.43
C ALA A 98 21.02 -21.40 -0.42
N THR A 99 20.16 -21.81 0.51
CA THR A 99 19.65 -23.20 0.58
C THR A 99 18.72 -23.52 -0.59
N THR A 100 17.90 -22.56 -1.02
CA THR A 100 17.02 -22.72 -2.19
C THR A 100 17.80 -22.82 -3.50
N GLN A 101 18.92 -22.10 -3.64
CA GLN A 101 19.81 -22.21 -4.80
C GLN A 101 20.55 -23.56 -4.84
N GLN A 102 21.12 -24.02 -3.71
CA GLN A 102 21.78 -25.33 -3.62
C GLN A 102 20.84 -26.50 -3.95
N SER A 103 19.56 -26.38 -3.60
CA SER A 103 18.55 -27.40 -3.91
C SER A 103 18.27 -27.49 -5.42
N LYS A 104 18.24 -26.36 -6.14
CA LYS A 104 18.01 -26.36 -7.60
C LYS A 104 19.17 -26.98 -8.39
N ASP A 105 20.41 -26.86 -7.89
CA ASP A 105 21.59 -27.44 -8.56
C ASP A 105 21.69 -28.95 -8.36
N SER A 106 21.21 -29.47 -7.23
CA SER A 106 21.17 -30.92 -6.95
C SER A 106 20.07 -31.66 -7.72
N PHE A 107 18.95 -31.00 -8.08
CA PHE A 107 17.93 -31.58 -8.97
C PHE A 107 18.33 -31.61 -10.46
N ARG A 108 19.39 -30.90 -10.88
CA ARG A 108 19.87 -30.91 -12.28
C ARG A 108 20.81 -32.07 -12.61
N ARG A 109 21.39 -32.75 -11.61
CA ARG A 109 22.17 -33.98 -11.82
C ARG A 109 21.25 -35.19 -11.74
N LYS A 110 20.55 -35.49 -12.85
CA LYS A 110 19.81 -36.76 -12.95
C LYS A 110 20.82 -37.92 -12.92
N PRO A 111 20.58 -38.99 -12.13
CA PRO A 111 21.38 -40.19 -12.22
C PRO A 111 21.24 -40.77 -13.63
N ASP A 112 22.36 -41.15 -14.23
CA ASP A 112 22.46 -41.72 -15.56
C ASP A 112 21.85 -43.13 -15.57
N ARG A 113 20.52 -43.20 -15.57
CA ARG A 113 19.80 -44.47 -15.65
C ARG A 113 19.72 -44.89 -17.13
N PRO A 114 20.13 -46.12 -17.48
CA PRO A 114 19.98 -46.61 -18.85
C PRO A 114 18.50 -46.59 -19.23
N ARG A 115 18.17 -45.87 -20.31
CA ARG A 115 16.79 -45.66 -20.77
C ARG A 115 16.28 -46.91 -21.47
N ILE A 116 15.86 -47.92 -20.70
CA ILE A 116 15.19 -49.10 -21.23
C ILE A 116 13.83 -48.74 -21.85
N CYS A 117 13.47 -49.45 -22.92
CA CYS A 117 12.17 -49.34 -23.57
C CYS A 117 11.07 -49.88 -22.66
N TRP A 118 10.18 -49.03 -22.15
CA TRP A 118 9.08 -49.47 -21.28
C TRP A 118 8.05 -50.39 -21.96
N LEU A 119 8.12 -50.58 -23.29
CA LEU A 119 7.20 -51.47 -24.03
C LEU A 119 7.73 -52.91 -24.13
N CYS A 120 9.03 -53.09 -24.39
CA CYS A 120 9.65 -54.41 -24.57
C CYS A 120 10.82 -54.69 -23.59
N GLN A 121 11.10 -53.75 -22.70
CA GLN A 121 12.17 -53.76 -21.69
C GLN A 121 13.61 -53.84 -22.24
N SER A 122 13.82 -53.74 -23.56
CA SER A 122 15.16 -53.70 -24.17
C SER A 122 15.89 -52.37 -23.87
N PRO A 123 17.20 -52.39 -23.59
CA PRO A 123 18.02 -51.19 -23.37
C PRO A 123 18.38 -50.42 -24.66
N ASP A 124 18.18 -51.02 -25.83
CA ASP A 124 18.75 -50.52 -27.10
C ASP A 124 17.96 -49.37 -27.75
N HIS A 125 16.74 -49.11 -27.26
CA HIS A 125 15.88 -48.08 -27.84
C HIS A 125 14.87 -47.55 -26.82
N GLN A 126 14.27 -46.40 -27.13
CA GLN A 126 13.17 -45.84 -26.34
C GLN A 126 11.83 -46.23 -26.95
N LYS A 127 10.73 -46.17 -26.17
CA LYS A 127 9.37 -46.54 -26.59
C LYS A 127 8.97 -45.94 -27.96
N ALA A 128 9.37 -44.70 -28.23
CA ALA A 128 9.08 -44.00 -29.48
C ALA A 128 9.65 -44.72 -30.72
N ASN A 129 10.80 -45.38 -30.57
CA ASN A 129 11.49 -46.11 -31.63
C ASN A 129 11.39 -47.63 -31.43
N CYS A 130 10.39 -48.10 -30.68
CA CYS A 130 10.25 -49.52 -30.42
C CYS A 130 9.76 -50.26 -31.68
N PRO A 131 10.51 -51.27 -32.17
CA PRO A 131 10.08 -52.07 -33.33
C PRO A 131 8.72 -52.73 -33.08
N HIS A 132 8.44 -53.11 -31.83
CA HIS A 132 7.17 -53.70 -31.43
C HIS A 132 5.99 -52.70 -31.52
N LEU A 133 6.25 -51.40 -31.32
CA LEU A 133 5.24 -50.34 -31.48
C LEU A 133 4.93 -50.11 -32.97
N GLN A 134 5.97 -50.13 -33.83
CA GLN A 134 5.80 -50.03 -35.29
C GLN A 134 5.04 -51.24 -35.87
N TRP A 135 5.26 -52.43 -35.31
CA TRP A 135 4.55 -53.64 -35.71
C TRP A 135 3.08 -53.65 -35.25
N GLN A 136 2.79 -53.14 -34.05
CA GLN A 136 1.43 -53.03 -33.51
C GLN A 136 0.59 -51.95 -34.21
N ALA A 137 1.19 -50.82 -34.61
CA ALA A 137 0.51 -49.77 -35.37
C ALA A 137 -0.05 -50.26 -36.71
N ARG A 138 0.60 -51.24 -37.35
CA ARG A 138 0.16 -51.85 -38.62
C ARG A 138 -1.03 -52.81 -38.48
N ARG A 139 -1.33 -53.32 -37.28
CA ARG A 139 -2.41 -54.30 -37.04
C ARG A 139 -3.59 -53.76 -36.23
N GLY A 140 -3.70 -52.44 -36.07
CA GLY A 140 -4.87 -51.81 -35.44
C GLY A 140 -5.09 -52.17 -33.95
N TRP A 141 -4.04 -52.60 -33.25
CA TRP A 141 -4.18 -53.05 -31.85
C TRP A 141 -4.08 -51.86 -30.88
N ARG A 142 -5.13 -51.61 -30.09
CA ARG A 142 -5.11 -50.67 -28.95
C ARG A 142 -4.68 -51.42 -27.68
N PRO A 143 -3.59 -51.01 -27.00
CA PRO A 143 -3.29 -51.54 -25.68
C PRO A 143 -4.37 -51.10 -24.70
N GLN A 144 -5.02 -52.05 -24.01
CA GLN A 144 -5.83 -51.73 -22.85
C GLN A 144 -4.91 -51.13 -21.77
N ALA A 145 -5.16 -49.87 -21.41
CA ALA A 145 -4.49 -49.22 -20.30
C ALA A 145 -4.86 -49.95 -19.01
N LYS A 146 -3.91 -50.69 -18.42
CA LYS A 146 -4.05 -51.17 -17.05
C LYS A 146 -4.10 -49.95 -16.13
N GLN A 147 -5.25 -49.75 -15.48
CA GLN A 147 -5.44 -48.72 -14.47
C GLN A 147 -4.39 -48.92 -13.37
N ARG A 148 -3.62 -47.87 -13.09
CA ARG A 148 -2.73 -47.82 -11.92
C ARG A 148 -3.61 -47.66 -10.69
N THR A 149 -3.75 -48.71 -9.89
CA THR A 149 -4.21 -48.59 -8.52
C THR A 149 -3.06 -48.01 -7.69
N HIS A 150 -3.26 -46.83 -7.11
CA HIS A 150 -2.39 -46.31 -6.06
C HIS A 150 -2.84 -46.93 -4.73
N PRO A 151 -1.94 -47.55 -3.94
CA PRO A 151 -2.24 -47.85 -2.54
C PRO A 151 -2.06 -46.57 -1.72
N SER A 152 -3.11 -46.18 -1.00
CA SER A 152 -3.02 -45.18 0.06
C SER A 152 -2.37 -45.80 1.28
N ASN A 153 -1.25 -45.22 1.72
CA ASN A 153 -0.88 -45.11 3.14
C ASN A 153 0.11 -43.97 3.30
#